data_AF-A0A7W1S4V2-F1
#
_entry.id   AF-A0A7W1S4V2-F1
#
_cell.length_a   1.000
_cell.length_b   1.000
_cell.length_c   1.000
_cell.angle_alpha   90.00
_cell.angle_beta   90.00
_cell.angle_gamma   90.00
#
_symmetry.space_group_name_H-M   'P 1'
#
loop_
_entity.id
_entity.type
_entity.pdbx_description
1 polymer ?
#
loop_
_entity_poly.entity_id
_entity_poly.type
_entity_poly.pdbx_seq_one_letter_code
_entity_poly.pdbx_strand_id
1 'polypeptide(L)'
;MILERGYEAVTIQDILDRANVGRSTFYSHYTDKEALLMSRFQALQQAFEEHARIIFEHESFDQIDPQTITNLPLMMLKYVEHEHRLFKAMLGKNSGGNHLNYQREYLLKYVRVILKRVAKTQLAAYELEVVSQSTASVFLSILVWWVDSDMPCSAEELFRLVMRLVEPGLVEVLGIPALPFFPHTT
;
A
#
# COMPACT_ATOMS: atom_id res chain seq x y z
N MET A 1 8.71 -17.81 11.06
CA MET A 1 7.50 -18.65 10.86
C MET A 1 6.83 -18.48 9.49
N ILE A 2 6.03 -17.44 9.21
CA ILE A 2 5.34 -17.31 7.89
C ILE A 2 6.34 -17.29 6.73
N LEU A 3 7.43 -16.53 6.88
CA LEU A 3 8.50 -16.47 5.88
C LEU A 3 9.25 -17.80 5.69
N GLU A 4 9.25 -18.69 6.69
CA GLU A 4 10.02 -19.95 6.66
C GLU A 4 9.21 -21.10 6.07
N ARG A 5 7.93 -21.21 6.40
CA ARG A 5 7.08 -22.37 6.02
C ARG A 5 5.73 -22.00 5.41
N GLY A 6 5.46 -20.72 5.17
CA GLY A 6 4.19 -20.22 4.64
C GLY A 6 3.12 -20.01 5.70
N TYR A 7 2.14 -19.15 5.39
CA TYR A 7 1.05 -18.79 6.30
C TYR A 7 0.18 -19.99 6.69
N GLU A 8 -0.16 -20.84 5.72
CA GLU A 8 -1.03 -22.01 5.95
C GLU A 8 -0.44 -22.99 6.97
N ALA A 9 0.88 -23.22 6.92
CA ALA A 9 1.57 -24.14 7.81
C ALA A 9 1.79 -23.62 9.24
N VAL A 10 1.60 -22.32 9.49
CA VAL A 10 1.68 -21.77 10.86
C VAL A 10 0.41 -22.09 11.62
N THR A 11 0.51 -22.76 12.77
CA THR A 11 -0.62 -23.03 13.65
C THR A 11 -0.71 -21.99 14.78
N ILE A 12 -1.86 -21.92 15.45
CA ILE A 12 -2.01 -21.12 16.67
C ILE A 12 -1.03 -21.61 17.74
N GLN A 13 -0.81 -22.93 17.87
CA GLN A 13 0.12 -23.47 18.86
C GLN A 13 1.54 -22.95 18.64
N ASP A 14 2.02 -22.91 17.39
CA ASP A 14 3.33 -22.34 17.07
C ASP A 14 3.46 -20.87 17.49
N ILE A 15 2.38 -20.08 17.33
CA ILE A 15 2.35 -18.67 17.74
C ILE A 15 2.45 -18.56 19.27
N LEU A 16 1.70 -19.38 20.00
CA LEU A 16 1.69 -19.39 21.46
C LEU A 16 3.06 -19.77 22.02
N ASP A 17 3.65 -20.85 21.49
CA ASP A 17 4.97 -21.35 21.90
C ASP A 17 6.05 -20.29 21.64
N ARG A 18 5.99 -19.62 20.48
CA ARG A 18 6.97 -18.60 20.10
C ARG A 18 6.82 -17.29 20.88
N ALA A 19 5.60 -16.91 21.24
CA ALA A 19 5.29 -15.69 21.98
C ALA A 19 5.35 -15.86 23.50
N ASN A 20 5.41 -17.11 23.99
CA ASN A 20 5.29 -17.46 25.40
C ASN A 20 3.98 -16.93 26.02
N VAL A 21 2.86 -17.13 25.32
CA VAL A 21 1.53 -16.65 25.71
C VAL A 21 0.58 -17.83 25.87
N GLY A 22 -0.27 -17.80 26.91
CA GLY A 22 -1.28 -18.84 27.13
C GLY A 22 -2.42 -18.79 26.10
N ARG A 23 -3.04 -19.94 25.81
CA ARG A 23 -4.20 -20.04 24.89
C ARG A 23 -5.32 -19.07 25.26
N SER A 24 -5.68 -18.96 26.55
CA SER A 24 -6.74 -18.07 27.03
C SER A 24 -6.44 -16.60 26.72
N THR A 25 -5.19 -16.17 26.90
CA THR A 25 -4.74 -14.80 26.58
C THR A 25 -4.75 -14.53 25.07
N PHE A 26 -4.42 -15.51 24.23
CA PHE A 26 -4.56 -15.32 22.78
C PHE A 26 -6.02 -15.13 22.38
N TYR A 27 -6.90 -16.04 22.83
CA TYR A 27 -8.31 -16.01 22.45
C TYR A 27 -9.10 -14.87 23.12
N SER A 28 -8.57 -14.20 24.14
CA SER A 28 -9.16 -12.96 24.64
C SER A 28 -8.95 -11.76 23.70
N HIS A 29 -8.01 -11.86 22.75
CA HIS A 29 -7.70 -10.79 21.80
C HIS A 29 -8.00 -11.15 20.34
N TYR A 30 -7.88 -12.42 19.97
CA TYR A 30 -7.97 -12.86 18.57
C TYR A 30 -8.76 -14.16 18.44
N THR A 31 -9.69 -14.21 17.49
CA THR A 31 -10.49 -15.41 17.20
C THR A 31 -9.66 -16.53 16.59
N ASP A 32 -8.62 -16.17 15.83
CA ASP A 32 -7.76 -17.07 15.09
C ASP A 32 -6.45 -16.35 14.65
N LYS A 33 -5.58 -17.05 13.92
CA LYS A 33 -4.33 -16.48 13.39
C LYS A 33 -4.54 -15.42 12.30
N GLU A 34 -5.69 -15.43 11.61
CA GLU A 34 -6.02 -14.45 10.56
C GLU A 34 -6.41 -13.12 11.20
N ALA A 35 -7.22 -13.15 12.24
CA ALA A 35 -7.56 -11.97 13.06
C ALA A 35 -6.30 -11.33 13.67
N LEU A 36 -5.36 -12.14 14.16
CA LEU A 36 -4.06 -11.62 14.62
C LEU A 36 -3.30 -10.93 13.48
N LEU A 37 -3.15 -11.58 12.33
CA LEU A 37 -2.41 -11.03 11.18
C LEU A 37 -3.06 -9.72 10.68
N MET A 38 -4.39 -9.71 10.55
CA MET A 38 -5.15 -8.54 10.13
C MET A 38 -5.00 -7.39 11.11
N SER A 39 -5.00 -7.64 12.43
CA SER A 39 -4.77 -6.60 13.43
C SER A 39 -3.40 -5.93 13.28
N ARG A 40 -2.37 -6.69 12.90
CA ARG A 40 -1.03 -6.15 12.66
C ARG A 40 -1.00 -5.29 11.39
N PHE A 41 -1.69 -5.73 10.35
CA PHE A 41 -1.80 -4.94 9.13
C PHE A 41 -2.56 -3.63 9.35
N GLN A 42 -3.68 -3.67 10.08
CA GLN A 42 -4.43 -2.47 10.45
C GLN A 42 -3.58 -1.50 11.28
N ALA A 43 -2.74 -2.01 12.20
CA ALA A 43 -1.82 -1.15 12.95
C ALA A 43 -0.76 -0.49 12.04
N LEU A 44 -0.24 -1.20 11.04
CA LEU A 44 0.67 -0.62 10.03
C LEU A 44 -0.03 0.45 9.18
N GLN A 45 -1.26 0.16 8.73
CA GLN A 45 -2.06 1.13 7.98
C GLN A 45 -2.29 2.39 8.81
N GLN A 46 -2.68 2.25 10.08
CA GLN A 46 -2.88 3.38 10.99
C GLN A 46 -1.58 4.16 11.22
N ALA A 47 -0.44 3.48 11.39
CA ALA A 47 0.85 4.15 11.54
C ALA A 47 1.25 4.92 10.28
N PHE A 48 1.02 4.34 9.09
CA PHE A 48 1.22 5.02 7.83
C PHE A 48 0.27 6.21 7.67
N GLU A 49 -1.01 6.04 7.95
CA GLU A 49 -2.02 7.09 7.88
C GLU A 49 -1.71 8.24 8.83
N GLU A 50 -1.25 7.96 10.05
CA GLU A 50 -0.87 8.99 11.01
C GLU A 50 0.41 9.71 10.56
N HIS A 51 1.42 8.99 10.07
CA HIS A 51 2.63 9.61 9.54
C HIS A 51 2.33 10.48 8.31
N ALA A 52 1.46 9.99 7.42
CA ALA A 52 0.91 10.76 6.32
C ALA A 52 0.19 11.99 6.86
N ARG A 53 -0.72 11.85 7.83
CA ARG A 53 -1.49 12.96 8.43
C ARG A 53 -0.59 14.01 9.09
N ILE A 54 0.49 13.61 9.75
CA ILE A 54 1.52 14.49 10.31
C ILE A 54 2.25 15.27 9.20
N ILE A 55 2.49 14.66 8.04
CA ILE A 55 3.05 15.37 6.88
C ILE A 55 2.04 16.35 6.29
N PHE A 56 0.74 16.11 6.48
CA PHE A 56 -0.36 16.96 6.03
C PHE A 56 -0.98 17.81 7.15
N GLU A 57 -0.23 18.06 8.24
CA GLU A 57 -0.72 18.34 9.58
C GLU A 57 -1.75 19.48 9.70
N HIS A 58 -1.85 20.40 8.74
CA HIS A 58 -2.64 21.62 8.85
C HIS A 58 -3.57 21.88 7.66
N GLU A 59 -3.72 20.90 6.76
CA GLU A 59 -4.53 21.07 5.56
C GLU A 59 -5.66 20.02 5.59
N SER A 60 -6.92 20.47 5.52
CA SER A 60 -7.98 19.58 5.03
C SER A 60 -7.48 18.99 3.72
N PHE A 61 -7.83 17.73 3.37
CA PHE A 61 -7.29 17.12 2.17
C PHE A 61 -7.25 18.19 1.09
N ASP A 62 -8.37 18.85 0.76
CA ASP A 62 -8.54 20.01 -0.15
C ASP A 62 -7.37 21.01 -0.31
N GLN A 63 -6.61 21.31 0.74
CA GLN A 63 -5.54 22.29 0.75
C GLN A 63 -4.14 21.72 0.48
N ILE A 64 -3.96 20.39 0.51
CA ILE A 64 -2.67 19.72 0.28
C ILE A 64 -2.12 20.04 -1.11
N ASP A 65 -0.90 20.60 -1.15
CA ASP A 65 -0.10 20.81 -2.36
C ASP A 65 -0.08 19.53 -3.22
N PRO A 66 -0.45 19.61 -4.52
CA PRO A 66 -0.29 18.52 -5.47
C PRO A 66 1.06 17.81 -5.40
N GLN A 67 2.16 18.52 -5.11
CA GLN A 67 3.49 17.91 -4.97
C GLN A 67 3.55 16.92 -3.79
N THR A 68 2.93 17.25 -2.66
CA THR A 68 2.88 16.38 -1.48
C THR A 68 2.01 15.15 -1.72
N ILE A 69 0.91 15.28 -2.48
CA ILE A 69 0.09 14.14 -2.90
C ILE A 69 0.90 13.17 -3.76
N THR A 70 1.78 13.72 -4.60
CA THR A 70 2.53 12.90 -5.55
C THR A 70 3.72 12.16 -4.93
N ASN A 71 4.13 12.53 -3.71
CA ASN A 71 5.12 11.82 -2.91
C ASN A 71 4.55 10.63 -2.11
N LEU A 72 3.21 10.53 -1.99
CA LEU A 72 2.56 9.47 -1.21
C LEU A 72 2.93 8.05 -1.66
N PRO A 73 2.97 7.72 -2.97
CA PRO A 73 3.35 6.37 -3.39
C PRO A 73 4.80 6.05 -3.04
N LEU A 74 5.72 7.02 -3.11
CA LEU A 74 7.10 6.83 -2.68
C LEU A 74 7.20 6.60 -1.17
N MET A 75 6.44 7.35 -0.37
CA MET A 75 6.39 7.16 1.08
C MET A 75 5.88 5.75 1.44
N MET A 76 4.85 5.26 0.76
CA MET A 76 4.36 3.88 0.92
C MET A 76 5.45 2.86 0.58
N LEU A 77 6.16 3.04 -0.54
CA LEU A 77 7.24 2.15 -0.95
C LEU A 77 8.38 2.11 0.07
N LYS A 78 8.80 3.27 0.60
CA LYS A 78 9.82 3.35 1.67
C LYS A 78 9.36 2.68 2.95
N TYR A 79 8.09 2.83 3.31
CA TYR A 79 7.54 2.17 4.48
C TYR A 79 7.53 0.64 4.32
N VAL A 80 7.17 0.16 3.13
CA VAL A 80 7.23 -1.26 2.79
C VAL A 80 8.67 -1.78 2.80
N GLU A 81 9.63 -0.99 2.30
CA GLU A 81 11.06 -1.30 2.35
C GLU A 81 11.56 -1.50 3.78
N HIS A 82 11.20 -0.56 4.67
CA HIS A 82 11.54 -0.62 6.09
C HIS A 82 10.92 -1.83 6.78
N GLU A 83 9.65 -2.12 6.49
CA GLU A 83 8.88 -3.23 7.09
C GLU A 83 8.89 -4.51 6.22
N HIS A 84 9.92 -4.68 5.38
CA HIS A 84 9.96 -5.69 4.31
C HIS A 84 9.57 -7.10 4.77
N ARG A 85 10.09 -7.58 5.91
CA ARG A 85 9.79 -8.93 6.41
C ARG A 85 8.30 -9.13 6.68
N LEU A 86 7.65 -8.10 7.22
CA LEU A 86 6.22 -8.15 7.54
C LEU A 86 5.40 -8.08 6.25
N PHE A 87 5.73 -7.16 5.33
CA PHE A 87 5.07 -7.09 4.04
C PHE A 87 5.29 -8.35 3.20
N LYS A 88 6.46 -8.98 3.22
CA LYS A 88 6.71 -10.26 2.54
C LYS A 88 5.87 -11.40 3.10
N ALA A 89 5.60 -11.39 4.40
CA ALA A 89 4.70 -12.36 5.01
C ALA A 89 3.22 -12.12 4.65
N MET A 90 2.83 -10.88 4.33
CA MET A 90 1.44 -10.46 4.11
C MET A 90 1.04 -10.30 2.63
N LEU A 91 1.98 -9.93 1.77
CA LEU A 91 1.78 -9.69 0.35
C LEU A 91 2.40 -10.75 -0.53
N GLY A 92 3.42 -11.45 -0.02
CA GLY A 92 4.12 -12.43 -0.82
C GLY A 92 3.28 -13.66 -1.10
N LYS A 93 3.73 -14.48 -2.05
CA LYS A 93 3.10 -15.77 -2.45
C LYS A 93 2.70 -16.72 -1.30
N ASN A 94 3.25 -16.49 -0.10
CA ASN A 94 3.06 -17.28 1.10
C ASN A 94 2.01 -16.71 2.08
N SER A 95 1.31 -15.62 1.74
CA SER A 95 0.48 -14.85 2.68
C SER A 95 -0.94 -15.35 2.93
N GLY A 96 -1.42 -16.33 2.16
CA GLY A 96 -2.80 -16.81 2.21
C GLY A 96 -3.76 -15.97 1.36
N GLY A 97 -4.85 -16.59 0.86
CA GLY A 97 -5.64 -16.04 -0.24
C GLY A 97 -6.50 -14.79 0.06
N ASN A 98 -6.95 -14.60 1.29
CA ASN A 98 -7.90 -13.53 1.62
C ASN A 98 -7.25 -12.15 1.83
N HIS A 99 -5.95 -12.12 2.14
CA HIS A 99 -5.29 -10.88 2.56
C HIS A 99 -5.09 -9.89 1.41
N LEU A 100 -4.78 -10.39 0.20
CA LEU A 100 -4.60 -9.55 -0.99
C LEU A 100 -5.87 -8.78 -1.39
N ASN A 101 -7.05 -9.37 -1.17
CA ASN A 101 -8.32 -8.70 -1.46
C ASN A 101 -8.54 -7.51 -0.52
N TYR A 102 -8.26 -7.68 0.77
CA TYR A 102 -8.34 -6.58 1.74
C TYR A 102 -7.39 -5.43 1.38
N GLN A 103 -6.15 -5.75 0.98
CA GLN A 103 -5.18 -4.74 0.57
C GLN A 103 -5.60 -4.01 -0.71
N ARG A 104 -6.17 -4.75 -1.68
CA ARG A 104 -6.73 -4.17 -2.91
C ARG A 104 -7.86 -3.19 -2.61
N GLU A 105 -8.82 -3.57 -1.77
CA GLU A 105 -9.94 -2.70 -1.42
C GLU A 105 -9.50 -1.44 -0.68
N TYR A 106 -8.56 -1.59 0.27
CA TYR A 106 -7.98 -0.47 0.99
C TYR A 106 -7.28 0.51 0.04
N LEU A 107 -6.37 0.00 -0.80
CA LEU A 107 -5.64 0.82 -1.77
C LEU A 107 -6.58 1.50 -2.76
N LEU A 108 -7.58 0.78 -3.26
CA LEU A 108 -8.56 1.32 -4.19
C LEU A 108 -9.39 2.45 -3.56
N LYS A 109 -9.82 2.29 -2.30
CA LYS A 109 -10.50 3.36 -1.57
C LYS A 109 -9.62 4.60 -1.46
N TYR A 110 -8.35 4.41 -1.13
CA TYR A 110 -7.37 5.49 -1.01
C TYR A 110 -7.14 6.23 -2.34
N VAL A 111 -6.89 5.48 -3.42
CA VAL A 111 -6.70 6.01 -4.77
C VAL A 111 -7.92 6.80 -5.25
N ARG A 112 -9.14 6.30 -5.03
CA ARG A 112 -10.38 7.02 -5.40
C ARG A 112 -10.47 8.38 -4.72
N VAL A 113 -10.12 8.46 -3.44
CA VAL A 113 -10.14 9.73 -2.68
C VAL A 113 -9.14 10.72 -3.28
N ILE A 114 -7.93 10.27 -3.58
CA ILE A 114 -6.89 11.11 -4.17
C ILE A 114 -7.29 11.58 -5.57
N LEU A 115 -7.69 10.67 -6.45
CA LEU A 115 -7.98 10.99 -7.85
C LEU A 115 -9.16 11.94 -8.00
N LYS A 116 -10.24 11.75 -7.22
CA LYS A 116 -11.38 12.70 -7.17
C LYS A 116 -10.95 14.13 -6.88
N ARG A 117 -9.86 14.27 -6.15
CA ARG A 117 -9.43 15.54 -5.62
C ARG A 117 -8.39 16.23 -6.49
N VAL A 118 -7.46 15.46 -7.08
CA VAL A 118 -6.45 16.04 -7.97
C VAL A 118 -6.96 16.28 -9.38
N ALA A 119 -7.99 15.55 -9.82
CA ALA A 119 -8.56 15.71 -11.15
C ALA A 119 -9.03 17.16 -11.37
N LYS A 120 -8.49 17.79 -12.42
CA LYS A 120 -8.92 19.10 -12.92
C LYS A 120 -9.88 18.97 -14.10
N THR A 121 -9.90 17.81 -14.76
CA THR A 121 -10.89 17.44 -15.75
C THR A 121 -12.16 16.92 -15.07
N GLN A 122 -13.30 17.19 -15.70
CA GLN A 122 -14.57 16.63 -15.24
C GLN A 122 -14.73 15.20 -15.78
N LEU A 123 -14.40 14.22 -14.95
CA LEU A 123 -14.55 12.81 -15.27
C LEU A 123 -15.96 12.30 -14.95
N ALA A 124 -16.51 11.50 -15.84
CA ALA A 124 -17.68 10.69 -15.54
C ALA A 124 -17.33 9.64 -14.45
N ALA A 125 -18.35 9.16 -13.73
CA ALA A 125 -18.15 8.21 -12.64
C ALA A 125 -17.42 6.92 -13.07
N TYR A 126 -17.70 6.43 -14.29
CA TYR A 126 -17.06 5.23 -14.81
C TYR A 126 -15.60 5.48 -15.20
N GLU A 127 -15.25 6.67 -15.71
CA GLU A 127 -13.87 7.03 -16.08
C GLU A 127 -12.99 7.09 -14.83
N LEU A 128 -13.46 7.80 -13.80
CA LEU A 128 -12.80 7.85 -12.51
C LEU A 128 -12.58 6.45 -11.92
N GLU A 129 -13.58 5.57 -12.03
CA GLU A 129 -13.47 4.20 -11.53
C GLU A 129 -12.43 3.40 -12.31
N VAL A 130 -12.40 3.50 -13.65
CA VAL A 130 -11.39 2.83 -14.49
C VAL A 130 -9.98 3.30 -14.13
N VAL A 131 -9.77 4.62 -13.98
CA VAL A 131 -8.46 5.18 -13.61
C VAL A 131 -8.05 4.74 -12.19
N SER A 132 -9.01 4.71 -11.26
CA SER A 132 -8.76 4.27 -9.88
C SER A 132 -8.37 2.79 -9.82
N GLN A 133 -9.11 1.93 -10.50
CA GLN A 133 -8.84 0.50 -10.58
C GLN A 133 -7.50 0.22 -11.24
N SER A 134 -7.18 0.93 -12.32
CA SER A 134 -5.92 0.78 -13.04
C SER A 134 -4.74 1.20 -12.16
N THR A 135 -4.82 2.39 -11.56
CA THR A 135 -3.77 2.93 -10.67
C THR A 135 -3.52 1.99 -9.47
N ALA A 136 -4.59 1.58 -8.78
CA ALA A 136 -4.48 0.67 -7.63
C ALA A 136 -3.92 -0.70 -8.05
N SER A 137 -4.37 -1.26 -9.18
CA SER A 137 -3.94 -2.58 -9.64
C SER A 137 -2.49 -2.59 -10.08
N VAL A 138 -2.04 -1.58 -10.83
CA VAL A 138 -0.63 -1.46 -11.24
C VAL A 138 0.28 -1.33 -10.02
N PHE A 139 -0.07 -0.44 -9.09
CA PHE A 139 0.72 -0.26 -7.87
C PHE A 139 0.80 -1.54 -7.03
N LEU A 140 -0.34 -2.19 -6.75
CA LEU A 140 -0.37 -3.42 -5.95
C LEU A 140 0.38 -4.57 -6.65
N SER A 141 0.20 -4.73 -7.95
CA SER A 141 0.87 -5.80 -8.72
C SER A 141 2.39 -5.65 -8.67
N ILE A 142 2.89 -4.42 -8.83
CA ILE A 142 4.33 -4.13 -8.79
C ILE A 142 4.86 -4.28 -7.38
N LEU A 143 4.12 -3.81 -6.37
CA LEU A 143 4.47 -3.93 -4.96
C LEU A 143 4.64 -5.40 -4.54
N VAL A 144 3.67 -6.25 -4.90
CA VAL A 144 3.71 -7.69 -4.61
C VAL A 144 4.93 -8.33 -5.26
N TRP A 145 5.17 -8.07 -6.56
CA TRP A 145 6.34 -8.59 -7.26
C TRP A 145 7.66 -8.14 -6.61
N TRP A 146 7.77 -6.86 -6.27
CA TRP A 146 8.98 -6.27 -5.71
C TRP A 146 9.31 -6.89 -4.36
N VAL A 147 8.31 -7.05 -3.49
CA VAL A 147 8.45 -7.69 -2.18
C VAL A 147 8.75 -9.20 -2.31
N ASP A 148 8.07 -9.91 -3.21
CA ASP A 148 8.31 -11.35 -3.43
C ASP A 148 9.70 -11.62 -4.00
N SER A 149 10.22 -10.69 -4.80
CA SER A 149 11.55 -10.75 -5.41
C SER A 149 12.67 -10.26 -4.49
N ASP A 150 12.38 -10.07 -3.20
CA ASP A 150 13.35 -9.61 -2.19
C ASP A 150 13.90 -8.19 -2.46
N MET A 151 13.06 -7.32 -3.04
CA MET A 151 13.33 -5.91 -3.32
C MET A 151 14.60 -5.70 -4.17
N PRO A 152 14.59 -6.11 -5.46
CA PRO A 152 15.77 -6.11 -6.32
C PRO A 152 16.35 -4.73 -6.66
N CYS A 153 15.68 -3.66 -6.24
CA CYS A 153 16.07 -2.25 -6.39
C CYS A 153 15.47 -1.45 -5.23
N SER A 154 15.94 -0.22 -5.01
CA SER A 154 15.41 0.63 -3.92
C SER A 154 13.99 1.13 -4.21
N ALA A 155 13.27 1.53 -3.16
CA ALA A 155 11.97 2.19 -3.28
C ALA A 155 11.99 3.38 -4.26
N GLU A 156 13.05 4.21 -4.23
CA GLU A 156 13.21 5.36 -5.14
C GLU A 156 13.45 4.95 -6.59
N GLU A 157 14.22 3.88 -6.84
CA GLU A 157 14.46 3.36 -8.18
C GLU A 157 13.18 2.82 -8.79
N LEU A 158 12.43 2.03 -8.01
CA LEU A 158 11.14 1.50 -8.42
C LEU A 158 10.13 2.61 -8.70
N PHE A 159 9.98 3.55 -7.77
CA PHE A 159 9.06 4.69 -7.91
C PHE A 159 9.35 5.50 -9.18
N ARG A 160 10.63 5.84 -9.43
CA ARG A 160 11.02 6.58 -10.64
C ARG A 160 10.66 5.83 -11.91
N LEU A 161 10.89 4.52 -11.97
CA LEU A 161 10.56 3.73 -13.15
C LEU A 161 9.05 3.65 -13.39
N VAL A 162 8.27 3.39 -12.34
CA VAL A 162 6.81 3.28 -12.42
C VAL A 162 6.19 4.62 -12.82
N MET A 163 6.61 5.71 -12.19
CA MET A 163 6.07 7.03 -12.50
C MET A 163 6.38 7.45 -13.94
N ARG A 164 7.54 7.08 -14.50
CA ARG A 164 7.88 7.38 -15.91
C ARG A 164 6.93 6.70 -16.90
N LEU A 165 6.35 5.56 -16.51
CA LEU A 165 5.39 4.81 -17.32
C LEU A 165 3.96 5.30 -17.15
N VAL A 166 3.58 5.67 -15.92
CA VAL A 166 2.18 5.91 -15.55
C VAL A 166 1.81 7.40 -15.60
N GLU A 167 2.75 8.29 -15.28
CA GLU A 167 2.51 9.72 -15.19
C GLU A 167 1.88 10.32 -16.46
N PRO A 168 2.39 10.08 -17.68
CA PRO A 168 1.86 10.77 -18.86
C PRO A 168 0.36 10.54 -19.04
N GLY A 169 -0.11 9.31 -18.83
CA GLY A 169 -1.53 8.97 -18.91
C GLY A 169 -2.35 9.57 -17.78
N LEU A 170 -1.82 9.63 -16.56
CA LEU A 170 -2.51 10.30 -15.44
C LEU A 170 -2.61 11.81 -15.65
N VAL A 171 -1.53 12.45 -16.12
CA VAL A 171 -1.48 13.87 -16.46
C VAL A 171 -2.54 14.22 -17.51
N GLU A 172 -2.60 13.44 -18.59
CA GLU A 172 -3.57 13.61 -19.67
C GLU A 172 -5.00 13.43 -19.19
N VAL A 173 -5.30 12.30 -18.53
CA VAL A 173 -6.67 11.96 -18.13
C VAL A 173 -7.20 12.87 -17.03
N LEU A 174 -6.36 13.24 -16.06
CA LEU A 174 -6.75 14.07 -14.92
C LEU A 174 -6.63 15.57 -15.21
N GLY A 175 -6.01 15.97 -16.32
CA GLY A 175 -5.75 17.37 -16.66
C GLY A 175 -4.87 18.10 -15.64
N ILE A 176 -3.98 17.38 -14.96
CA ILE A 176 -3.07 17.92 -13.96
C ILE A 176 -1.75 18.34 -14.62
N PRO A 177 -0.97 19.28 -14.04
CA PRO A 177 0.38 19.55 -14.55
C PRO A 177 1.26 18.31 -14.42
N ALA A 178 2.33 18.26 -15.23
CA ALA A 178 3.38 17.27 -15.07
C ALA A 178 3.91 17.26 -13.63
N LEU A 179 4.20 16.07 -13.14
CA LEU A 179 4.66 15.84 -11.79
C LEU A 179 6.16 16.15 -11.70
N PRO A 180 6.63 16.75 -10.59
CA PRO A 180 7.97 17.31 -10.49
C PRO A 180 9.12 16.28 -10.48
N PHE A 181 8.83 14.98 -10.63
CA PHE A 181 9.81 13.89 -10.51
C PHE A 181 10.70 13.68 -11.73
N PHE A 182 10.28 14.20 -12.89
CA PHE A 182 11.03 14.04 -14.12
C PHE A 182 11.48 15.41 -14.62
N PRO A 183 12.79 15.66 -14.74
CA PRO A 183 13.24 16.81 -15.50
C PRO A 183 12.70 16.64 -16.92
N HIS A 184 11.97 17.64 -17.41
CA HIS A 184 11.56 17.70 -18.82
C HIS A 184 12.82 17.58 -19.67
N THR A 185 12.96 16.47 -20.38
CA THR A 185 13.93 16.40 -21.47
C THR A 185 13.38 17.32 -22.54
N THR A 186 14.05 18.46 -22.68
CA THR A 186 13.77 19.51 -23.67
C THR A 186 14.13 19.03 -25.06
#